data_AF-A0A378WUN2-F1
#
_entry.id   AF-A0A378WUN2-F1
#
_cell.length_a   1.000
_cell.length_b   1.000
_cell.length_c   1.000
_cell.angle_alpha   90.00
_cell.angle_beta   90.00
_cell.angle_gamma   90.00
#
_symmetry.space_group_name_H-M   'P 1'
#
loop_
_entity.id
_entity.type
_entity.pdbx_description
1 polymer ?
#
loop_
_entity_poly.entity_id
_entity_poly.type
_entity_poly.pdbx_seq_one_letter_code
_entity_poly.pdbx_strand_id
1 'polypeptide(L)' 'MRKILFLAAVLSSLALAGCDPKDACLDQGGSYNETTKQCEK' A
#
# COMPACT_ATOMS: atom_id res chain seq x y z
N MET A 1 25.52 -14.93 -1.51
CA MET A 1 24.46 -14.85 -2.54
C MET A 1 23.04 -15.12 -2.01
N ARG A 2 22.78 -16.21 -1.25
CA ARG A 2 21.45 -16.47 -0.67
C ARG A 2 20.83 -15.33 0.15
N LYS A 3 21.63 -14.65 0.99
CA LYS A 3 21.16 -13.55 1.86
C LYS A 3 20.58 -12.35 1.09
N ILE A 4 21.14 -12.04 -0.09
CA ILE A 4 20.69 -10.94 -0.95
C ILE A 4 19.33 -11.28 -1.57
N LEU A 5 19.12 -12.55 -1.93
CA LEU A 5 17.85 -13.04 -2.48
C LEU A 5 16.70 -12.92 -1.46
N PHE A 6 16.97 -13.25 -0.21
CA PHE A 6 15.99 -13.08 0.88
C PHE A 6 15.67 -11.62 1.14
N LEU A 7 16.68 -10.74 1.13
CA LEU A 7 16.45 -9.31 1.31
C LEU A 7 15.55 -8.73 0.21
N ALA A 8 15.83 -9.10 -1.05
CA ALA A 8 15.02 -8.67 -2.19
C ALA A 8 13.56 -9.15 -2.08
N ALA A 9 13.33 -10.42 -1.71
CA ALA A 9 11.99 -10.96 -1.54
C ALA A 9 11.19 -10.24 -0.45
N VAL A 10 11.82 -9.92 0.69
CA VAL A 10 11.17 -9.17 1.78
C VAL A 10 10.83 -7.75 1.33
N LEU A 11 11.76 -7.01 0.70
CA LEU A 11 11.49 -5.67 0.20
C LEU A 11 10.37 -5.64 -0.84
N SER A 12 10.33 -6.61 -1.76
CA SER A 12 9.24 -6.73 -2.74
C SER A 12 7.89 -7.00 -2.06
N SER A 13 7.86 -7.86 -1.02
CA SER A 13 6.63 -8.14 -0.30
C SER A 13 6.11 -6.93 0.50
N LEU A 14 6.99 -6.10 1.05
CA LEU A 14 6.61 -4.85 1.72
C LEU A 14 6.07 -3.80 0.74
N ALA A 15 6.62 -3.75 -0.48
CA ALA A 15 6.12 -2.87 -1.53
C ALA A 15 4.71 -3.27 -2.00
N LEU A 16 4.39 -4.57 -1.99
CA LEU A 16 3.07 -5.11 -2.33
C LEU A 16 2.08 -5.03 -1.16
N ALA A 17 2.57 -5.01 0.09
CA ALA A 17 1.75 -4.89 1.30
C ALA A 17 1.39 -3.44 1.65
N GLY A 18 1.77 -2.47 0.82
CA GLY A 18 1.16 -1.15 0.85
C GLY A 18 -0.29 -1.28 0.41
N CYS A 19 -1.20 -1.57 1.36
CA CYS A 19 -2.64 -1.41 1.16
C CYS A 19 -2.84 -0.03 0.53
N ASP A 20 -3.39 -0.01 -0.68
CA ASP A 20 -3.62 1.24 -1.37
C ASP A 20 -4.48 2.11 -0.43
N PRO A 21 -4.01 3.31 -0.04
CA PRO A 21 -4.76 4.18 0.86
C PRO A 21 -6.15 4.51 0.30
N LYS A 22 -6.34 4.37 -1.01
CA LYS A 22 -7.65 4.40 -1.66
C LYS A 22 -8.52 3.21 -1.26
N ASP A 23 -8.03 1.99 -1.41
CA ASP A 23 -8.80 0.78 -1.09
C ASP A 23 -9.20 0.80 0.38
N ALA A 24 -8.26 1.12 1.27
CA ALA A 24 -8.53 1.26 2.70
C ALA A 24 -9.57 2.35 3.02
N CYS A 25 -9.61 3.45 2.24
CA CYS A 25 -10.59 4.51 2.39
C CYS A 25 -11.99 4.07 1.95
N LEU A 26 -12.07 3.43 0.78
CA LEU A 26 -13.34 2.96 0.20
C LEU A 26 -13.94 1.82 1.03
N ASP A 27 -13.12 0.90 1.55
CA ASP A 27 -13.54 -0.19 2.43
C ASP A 27 -14.15 0.32 3.75
N GLN A 28 -13.70 1.49 4.21
CA GLN A 28 -14.22 2.16 5.42
C GLN A 28 -15.44 3.05 5.14
N GLY A 29 -15.92 3.08 3.89
CA GLY A 29 -17.05 3.91 3.46
C GLY A 29 -16.72 5.38 3.30
N GLY A 30 -15.44 5.74 3.17
CA GLY A 30 -15.00 7.09 2.85
C GLY A 30 -15.03 7.38 1.35
N SER A 31 -14.78 8.63 0.99
CA SER A 31 -14.55 9.11 -0.37
C SER A 31 -13.08 9.44 -0.55
N TYR A 32 -12.42 8.77 -1.48
CA TYR A 32 -11.00 9.01 -1.75
C TYR A 32 -10.81 10.14 -2.76
N ASN A 33 -10.11 11.20 -2.36
CA ASN A 33 -9.76 12.31 -3.22
C ASN A 33 -8.49 12.01 -3.99
N GLU A 34 -8.62 11.75 -5.29
CA GLU A 34 -7.50 11.38 -6.17
C GLU A 34 -6.47 12.49 -6.35
N THR A 35 -6.87 13.76 -6.18
CA THR A 35 -6.01 14.93 -6.35
C THR A 35 -5.17 15.20 -5.12
N THR A 36 -5.76 15.14 -3.93
CA THR A 36 -5.05 15.40 -2.66
C THR A 36 -4.45 14.13 -2.06
N LYS A 37 -4.82 12.95 -2.57
CA LYS A 37 -4.47 11.63 -2.01
C LYS A 37 -4.94 11.44 -0.57
N GLN A 38 -6.06 12.08 -0.22
CA GLN A 38 -6.66 12.04 1.11
C GLN A 38 -7.97 11.27 1.10
N CYS A 39 -8.28 10.62 2.21
CA CYS A 39 -9.59 10.02 2.46
C CYS A 39 -10.47 11.02 3.22
N GLU A 40 -11.64 11.32 2.67
CA GLU A 40 -12.67 12.15 3.30
C GLU A 40 -13.78 11.21 3.81
N LYS A 41 -14.25 11.39 5.04
CA LYS A 41 -15.31 10.58 5.65
C LYS A 41 -16.49 11.46 6.03
#